data_AF-R4FKK0-F1
#
_entry.id   AF-R4FKK0-F1
#
_cell.length_a   1.000
_cell.length_b   1.000
_cell.length_c   1.000
_cell.angle_alpha   90.00
_cell.angle_beta   90.00
_cell.angle_gamma   90.00
#
_symmetry.space_group_name_H-M   'P 1'
#
loop_
_entity.id
_entity.type
_entity.pdbx_description
1 polymer ?
#
loop_
_entity_poly.entity_id
_entity_poly.type
_entity_poly.pdbx_seq_one_letter_code
_entity_poly.pdbx_strand_id
1 'polypeptide(L)'
;MIFRKIQCVNNICKLGLSLFSTNAPSLNGVEAVSSFKQGIVAKRELKYLNNYESPRQAWVENLNTPEEKKLGIIHLHPDVFGVMPRIDVIQENVRWQTLYKHVCYAHTKVRNEVRGGGRKPWPQKGLGRARHGSIRSPLFRGGGVIHGPRSPKTYFFMLPFYKRVLGLTSTLSIKHAQDDLHIVDNLEIPTEDHKFLEDLVQERNWGMSVLFIDDLDIMPKNITVAADNIKHINLMPVYGLNVYSMLKHETLVLTLAAVEKIEEKILFQLHRSDNLHVASKFNLNQQ
;
A
#
# COMPACT_ATOMS: atom_id res chain seq x y z
N MET A 1 21.49 -5.92 1.68
CA MET A 1 21.09 -7.29 2.07
C MET A 1 19.87 -7.76 1.25
N ILE A 2 19.87 -7.57 -0.07
CA ILE A 2 18.71 -7.80 -0.94
C ILE A 2 18.99 -8.86 -2.04
N PHE A 3 20.19 -9.45 -2.06
CA PHE A 3 20.63 -10.35 -3.12
C PHE A 3 21.13 -11.70 -2.56
N ARG A 4 20.25 -12.50 -1.95
CA ARG A 4 20.61 -13.89 -1.59
C ARG A 4 19.52 -14.96 -1.74
N LYS A 5 18.34 -14.66 -2.28
CA LYS A 5 17.22 -15.64 -2.37
C LYS A 5 16.82 -16.10 -3.79
N ILE A 6 17.62 -15.79 -4.83
CA ILE A 6 17.24 -16.07 -6.25
C ILE A 6 17.84 -17.39 -6.79
N GLN A 7 18.55 -18.18 -5.99
CA GLN A 7 19.05 -19.49 -6.44
C GLN A 7 18.49 -20.60 -5.56
N CYS A 8 17.93 -21.62 -6.23
CA CYS A 8 17.42 -22.90 -5.72
C CYS A 8 15.90 -23.01 -5.57
N VAL A 9 15.15 -23.10 -6.68
CA VAL A 9 14.07 -24.12 -6.83
C VAL A 9 13.90 -24.46 -8.33
N ASN A 10 14.89 -25.11 -8.93
CA ASN A 10 14.71 -25.83 -10.20
C ASN A 10 15.04 -27.30 -9.92
N ASN A 11 14.04 -28.04 -9.43
CA ASN A 11 13.92 -29.49 -9.56
C ASN A 11 12.73 -29.95 -8.72
N ILE A 12 11.69 -30.46 -9.38
CA ILE A 12 10.93 -31.69 -9.10
C ILE A 12 9.67 -31.60 -9.98
N CYS A 13 9.81 -32.00 -11.24
CA CYS A 13 8.73 -32.57 -12.03
C CYS A 13 8.85 -34.09 -11.92
N LYS A 14 7.75 -34.78 -11.55
CA LYS A 14 7.32 -36.14 -11.93
C LYS A 14 6.65 -36.86 -10.76
N LEU A 15 5.33 -36.71 -10.63
CA LEU A 15 4.39 -37.71 -10.12
C LEU A 15 3.07 -37.38 -10.86
N GLY A 16 2.59 -38.14 -11.84
CA GLY A 16 2.27 -39.56 -11.77
C GLY A 16 0.77 -39.71 -11.51
N LEU A 17 -0.07 -39.38 -12.50
CA LEU A 17 -1.52 -39.62 -12.48
C LEU A 17 -1.79 -41.13 -12.54
N SER A 18 -2.32 -41.71 -11.47
CA SER A 18 -2.90 -43.07 -11.50
C SER A 18 -4.41 -42.98 -11.31
N LEU A 19 -5.13 -43.33 -12.38
CA LEU A 19 -6.56 -43.60 -12.42
C LEU A 19 -6.86 -44.86 -11.57
N PHE A 20 -7.75 -44.76 -10.59
CA PHE A 20 -8.40 -45.92 -10.00
C PHE A 20 -9.90 -45.86 -10.27
N SER A 21 -10.35 -46.84 -11.05
CA SER A 21 -11.73 -47.24 -11.27
C SER A 21 -12.04 -48.40 -10.34
N THR A 22 -13.11 -48.31 -9.56
CA THR A 22 -13.98 -49.44 -9.17
C THR A 22 -15.26 -48.92 -8.53
N ASN A 23 -16.41 -49.47 -8.98
CA ASN A 23 -17.76 -49.17 -8.52
C ASN A 23 -18.19 -49.99 -7.29
N ALA A 24 -18.99 -49.34 -6.40
CA ALA A 24 -20.12 -49.82 -5.57
C ALA A 24 -19.89 -50.88 -4.44
N PRO A 25 -20.71 -50.96 -3.35
CA PRO A 25 -22.11 -50.52 -3.21
C PRO A 25 -22.50 -49.73 -1.93
N SER A 26 -23.77 -49.32 -1.90
CA SER A 26 -24.52 -48.50 -0.94
C SER A 26 -24.80 -49.14 0.43
N LEU A 27 -24.67 -48.35 1.51
CA LEU A 27 -25.40 -48.54 2.78
C LEU A 27 -25.78 -47.17 3.39
N ASN A 28 -27.03 -47.07 3.81
CA ASN A 28 -27.70 -45.89 4.36
C ASN A 28 -27.16 -45.50 5.76
N GLY A 29 -27.09 -44.19 6.03
CA GLY A 29 -27.21 -43.67 7.39
C GLY A 29 -26.22 -42.56 7.76
N VAL A 30 -26.76 -41.33 7.90
CA VAL A 30 -26.14 -40.14 8.49
C VAL A 30 -25.11 -39.42 7.60
N GLU A 31 -25.59 -38.79 6.54
CA GLU A 31 -24.82 -37.75 5.84
C GLU A 31 -25.01 -36.41 6.56
N ALA A 32 -24.14 -36.15 7.53
CA ALA A 32 -23.80 -34.80 7.89
C ALA A 32 -23.29 -34.10 6.62
N VAL A 33 -23.99 -33.06 6.19
CA VAL A 33 -23.61 -32.20 5.06
C VAL A 33 -22.35 -31.44 5.45
N SER A 34 -21.22 -32.15 5.43
CA SER A 34 -19.88 -31.58 5.31
C SER A 34 -19.66 -31.36 3.82
N SER A 35 -20.34 -30.35 3.29
CA SER A 35 -20.06 -29.83 1.96
C SER A 35 -18.69 -29.14 2.01
N PHE A 36 -17.63 -29.95 1.93
CA PHE A 36 -16.37 -29.48 1.37
C PHE A 36 -16.71 -28.98 -0.03
N LYS A 37 -16.94 -27.68 -0.17
CA LYS A 37 -17.03 -27.01 -1.47
C LYS A 37 -15.79 -27.48 -2.25
N GLN A 38 -16.04 -28.07 -3.41
CA GLN A 38 -15.01 -28.40 -4.40
C GLN A 38 -14.05 -27.21 -4.50
N GLY A 39 -12.74 -27.49 -4.49
CA GLY A 39 -11.70 -26.47 -4.42
C GLY A 39 -12.04 -25.29 -5.32
N ILE A 40 -11.94 -24.07 -4.79
CA ILE A 40 -12.34 -22.84 -5.46
C ILE A 40 -11.34 -22.61 -6.60
N VAL A 41 -11.50 -23.30 -7.72
CA VAL A 41 -10.87 -22.95 -8.99
C VAL A 41 -11.78 -21.89 -9.58
N ALA A 42 -11.56 -20.64 -9.16
CA ALA A 42 -12.29 -19.51 -9.71
C ALA A 42 -11.84 -19.30 -11.16
N LYS A 43 -12.47 -20.04 -12.09
CA LYS A 43 -12.35 -19.77 -13.52
C LYS A 43 -13.10 -18.47 -13.79
N ARG A 44 -12.41 -17.36 -13.57
CA ARG A 44 -12.92 -16.01 -13.74
C ARG A 44 -12.64 -15.49 -15.15
N GLU A 45 -13.57 -14.70 -15.67
CA GLU A 45 -13.38 -14.01 -16.94
C GLU A 45 -12.59 -12.73 -16.72
N LEU A 46 -11.35 -12.71 -17.20
CA LEU A 46 -10.49 -11.53 -17.14
C LEU A 46 -10.80 -10.61 -18.32
N LYS A 47 -11.27 -9.39 -18.02
CA LYS A 47 -11.50 -8.36 -19.03
C LYS A 47 -10.15 -7.84 -19.55
N TYR A 48 -10.10 -7.52 -20.85
CA TYR A 48 -8.96 -6.89 -21.52
C TYR A 48 -7.65 -7.69 -21.51
N LEU A 49 -7.71 -9.01 -21.42
CA LEU A 49 -6.52 -9.85 -21.47
C LEU A 49 -5.83 -9.75 -22.84
N ASN A 50 -4.52 -9.51 -22.85
CA ASN A 50 -3.70 -9.62 -24.04
C ASN A 50 -3.47 -11.09 -24.42
N ASN A 51 -3.59 -11.42 -25.71
CA ASN A 51 -3.39 -12.79 -26.21
C ASN A 51 -1.97 -13.34 -26.00
N TYR A 52 -0.99 -12.47 -25.74
CA TYR A 52 0.42 -12.82 -25.58
C TYR A 52 0.82 -13.06 -24.12
N GLU A 53 0.04 -12.56 -23.16
CA GLU A 53 0.39 -12.62 -21.75
C GLU A 53 -0.52 -13.60 -21.01
N SER A 54 0.09 -14.57 -20.34
CA SER A 54 -0.64 -15.50 -19.49
C SER A 54 -0.96 -14.85 -18.14
N PRO A 55 -2.16 -15.09 -17.59
CA PRO A 55 -2.49 -14.59 -16.26
C PRO A 55 -1.59 -15.21 -15.20
N ARG A 56 -1.29 -14.43 -14.16
CA ARG A 56 -0.56 -14.93 -12.98
C ARG A 56 -1.48 -15.83 -12.15
N GLN A 57 -0.92 -16.60 -11.24
CA GLN A 57 -1.69 -17.50 -10.37
C GLN A 57 -1.26 -17.29 -8.93
N ALA A 58 -2.22 -17.33 -8.02
CA ALA A 58 -1.98 -17.24 -6.59
C ALA A 58 -2.88 -18.25 -5.85
N TRP A 59 -2.41 -18.70 -4.70
CA TRP A 59 -3.20 -19.58 -3.83
C TRP A 59 -4.28 -18.79 -3.10
N VAL A 60 -5.44 -19.42 -2.93
CA VAL A 60 -6.48 -18.94 -2.03
C VAL A 60 -6.37 -19.70 -0.73
N GLU A 61 -6.15 -18.97 0.35
CA GLU A 61 -5.95 -19.46 1.70
C GLU A 61 -7.20 -19.26 2.56
N ASN A 62 -7.28 -19.99 3.66
CA ASN A 62 -8.31 -19.83 4.68
C ASN A 62 -7.83 -18.90 5.82
N LEU A 63 -8.75 -18.31 6.59
CA LEU A 63 -8.43 -17.63 7.87
C LEU A 63 -9.05 -18.31 9.11
N ASN A 64 -9.85 -19.35 8.90
CA ASN A 64 -10.60 -20.00 9.98
C ASN A 64 -9.72 -20.85 10.92
N THR A 65 -8.57 -21.34 10.44
CA THR A 65 -7.63 -22.14 11.23
C THR A 65 -6.25 -21.51 11.17
N PRO A 66 -5.42 -21.65 12.21
CA PRO A 66 -4.07 -21.07 12.20
C PRO A 66 -3.20 -21.80 11.16
N GLU A 67 -3.35 -23.12 11.05
CA GLU A 67 -2.80 -23.95 9.97
C GLU A 67 -3.21 -23.47 8.57
N GLU A 68 -2.23 -23.37 7.67
CA GLU A 68 -2.40 -23.01 6.26
C GLU A 68 -3.13 -24.11 5.49
N LYS A 69 -4.32 -23.81 4.97
CA LYS A 69 -5.05 -24.69 4.05
C LYS A 69 -5.26 -23.98 2.71
N LYS A 70 -4.77 -24.61 1.65
CA LYS A 70 -4.93 -24.14 0.26
C LYS A 70 -6.29 -24.56 -0.26
N LEU A 71 -7.23 -23.62 -0.29
CA LEU A 71 -8.61 -23.82 -0.72
C LEU A 71 -8.74 -23.90 -2.24
N GLY A 72 -7.89 -23.18 -2.96
CA GLY A 72 -7.98 -23.08 -4.42
C GLY A 72 -6.86 -22.26 -5.05
N ILE A 73 -6.96 -22.08 -6.37
CA ILE A 73 -6.05 -21.25 -7.15
C ILE A 73 -6.90 -20.18 -7.85
N ILE A 74 -6.45 -18.94 -7.74
CA ILE A 74 -7.02 -17.79 -8.45
C ILE A 74 -6.04 -17.34 -9.53
N HIS A 75 -6.56 -17.09 -10.73
CA HIS A 75 -5.81 -16.39 -11.77
C HIS A 75 -5.70 -14.90 -11.40
N LEU A 76 -4.68 -14.17 -11.83
CA LEU A 76 -4.45 -12.74 -11.55
C LEU A 76 -4.16 -12.01 -12.87
N HIS A 77 -4.67 -10.79 -13.04
CA HIS A 77 -4.48 -10.05 -14.30
C HIS A 77 -3.01 -9.62 -14.46
N PRO A 78 -2.36 -9.89 -15.61
CA PRO A 78 -0.94 -9.59 -15.80
C PRO A 78 -0.64 -8.07 -15.74
N ASP A 79 -1.51 -7.21 -16.29
CA ASP A 79 -1.32 -5.74 -16.20
C ASP A 79 -1.43 -5.15 -14.79
N VAL A 80 -1.85 -5.92 -13.79
CA VAL A 80 -1.97 -5.44 -12.39
C VAL A 80 -0.91 -6.08 -11.50
N PHE A 81 -0.76 -7.40 -11.59
CA PHE A 81 0.12 -8.20 -10.73
C PHE A 81 1.38 -8.73 -11.44
N GLY A 82 1.55 -8.45 -12.72
CA GLY A 82 2.67 -8.89 -13.55
C GLY A 82 3.42 -7.76 -14.26
N VAL A 83 3.22 -6.51 -13.84
CA VAL A 83 3.91 -5.34 -14.42
C VAL A 83 5.38 -5.35 -14.04
N MET A 84 6.24 -4.90 -14.96
CA MET A 84 7.67 -4.72 -14.66
C MET A 84 7.85 -3.78 -13.45
N PRO A 85 8.48 -4.24 -12.36
CA PRO A 85 8.57 -3.47 -11.13
C PRO A 85 9.51 -2.26 -11.27
N ARG A 86 8.95 -1.06 -11.28
CA ARG A 86 9.70 0.20 -11.37
C ARG A 86 9.90 0.88 -10.02
N ILE A 87 11.07 0.68 -9.41
CA ILE A 87 11.44 1.23 -8.10
C ILE A 87 11.37 2.76 -8.08
N ASP A 88 11.77 3.42 -9.16
CA ASP A 88 11.77 4.89 -9.24
C ASP A 88 10.35 5.48 -9.07
N VAL A 89 9.34 4.85 -9.69
CA VAL A 89 7.95 5.31 -9.62
C VAL A 89 7.38 5.07 -8.24
N ILE A 90 7.77 3.97 -7.60
CA ILE A 90 7.39 3.66 -6.23
C ILE A 90 7.95 4.74 -5.30
N GLN A 91 9.23 5.11 -5.46
CA GLN A 91 9.88 6.16 -4.67
C GLN A 91 9.24 7.54 -4.91
N GLU A 92 8.91 7.89 -6.16
CA GLU A 92 8.15 9.11 -6.48
C GLU A 92 6.78 9.14 -5.77
N ASN A 93 6.05 8.03 -5.78
CA ASN A 93 4.74 7.92 -5.13
C ASN A 93 4.81 8.04 -3.61
N VAL A 94 5.78 7.36 -2.98
CA VAL A 94 6.01 7.46 -1.53
C VAL A 94 6.33 8.90 -1.15
N ARG A 95 7.25 9.54 -1.87
CA ARG A 95 7.62 10.94 -1.64
C ARG A 95 6.43 11.87 -1.81
N TRP A 96 5.63 11.67 -2.85
CA TRP A 96 4.40 12.43 -3.07
C TRP A 96 3.43 12.25 -1.89
N GLN A 97 3.17 11.02 -1.44
CA GLN A 97 2.30 10.70 -0.30
C GLN A 97 2.79 11.31 1.03
N THR A 98 4.10 11.45 1.22
CA THR A 98 4.64 12.13 2.41
C THR A 98 4.47 13.65 2.31
N LEU A 99 4.75 14.24 1.14
CA LEU A 99 4.83 15.70 0.98
C LEU A 99 3.47 16.38 0.76
N TYR A 100 2.50 15.74 0.09
CA TYR A 100 1.22 16.40 -0.23
C TYR A 100 0.44 16.82 1.02
N LYS A 101 0.60 16.08 2.13
CA LYS A 101 -0.02 16.37 3.44
C LYS A 101 0.86 17.21 4.36
N HIS A 102 2.11 17.49 3.99
CA HIS A 102 3.09 18.10 4.87
C HIS A 102 3.02 19.64 4.82
N VAL A 103 2.77 20.24 5.98
CA VAL A 103 2.76 21.70 6.19
C VAL A 103 3.77 22.05 7.28
N CYS A 104 4.73 22.90 6.96
CA CYS A 104 5.72 23.37 7.91
C CYS A 104 5.26 24.68 8.57
N TYR A 105 5.09 24.65 9.89
CA TYR A 105 4.71 25.81 10.71
C TYR A 105 5.90 26.55 11.32
N ALA A 106 7.14 26.09 11.09
CA ALA A 106 8.32 26.73 11.63
C ALA A 106 8.45 28.17 11.12
N HIS A 107 8.49 29.13 12.05
CA HIS A 107 8.52 30.55 11.75
C HIS A 107 9.62 31.24 12.55
N THR A 108 10.51 31.93 11.86
CA THR A 108 11.47 32.85 12.50
C THR A 108 11.11 34.29 12.21
N LYS A 109 11.31 35.15 13.21
CA LYS A 109 11.12 36.59 13.07
C LYS A 109 12.28 37.20 12.27
N VAL A 110 11.94 37.87 11.18
CA VAL A 110 12.89 38.69 10.42
C VAL A 110 13.17 39.97 11.21
N ARG A 111 14.26 40.68 10.90
CA ARG A 111 14.65 41.94 11.58
C ARG A 111 13.50 42.97 11.72
N ASN A 112 12.55 42.97 10.79
CA ASN A 112 11.41 43.89 10.78
C ASN A 112 10.30 43.47 11.78
N GLU A 113 10.18 42.18 12.07
CA GLU A 113 9.17 41.58 12.95
C GLU A 113 9.65 41.51 14.41
N VAL A 114 10.96 41.58 14.65
CA VAL A 114 11.53 41.69 15.99
C VAL A 114 11.13 43.04 16.61
N ARG A 115 10.72 43.03 17.88
CA ARG A 115 10.27 44.22 18.62
C ARG A 115 11.42 45.23 18.82
N GLY A 116 11.15 46.53 18.69
CA GLY A 116 12.10 47.60 19.01
C GLY A 116 12.85 48.15 17.79
N GLY A 117 14.10 48.61 17.97
CA GLY A 117 15.05 48.95 16.90
C GLY A 117 14.61 49.94 15.82
N GLY A 118 13.79 50.94 16.16
CA GLY A 118 13.44 52.08 15.29
C GLY A 118 14.46 53.23 15.33
N ARG A 119 15.27 53.33 16.39
CA ARG A 119 16.33 54.35 16.54
C ARG A 119 17.70 53.79 16.15
N LYS A 120 18.50 54.61 15.45
CA LYS A 120 19.90 54.29 15.15
C LYS A 120 20.71 54.20 16.46
N PRO A 121 21.49 53.13 16.69
CA PRO A 121 22.21 52.94 17.96
C PRO A 121 23.18 54.07 18.31
N TRP A 122 23.90 54.60 17.32
CA TRP A 122 24.85 55.70 17.46
C TRP A 122 25.08 56.45 16.13
N PRO A 123 25.63 57.69 16.15
CA PRO A 123 25.94 58.43 14.93
C PRO A 123 26.92 57.69 14.01
N GLN A 124 26.88 58.03 12.72
CA GLN A 124 27.65 57.33 11.67
C GLN A 124 29.18 57.45 11.84
N LYS A 125 29.65 58.52 12.47
CA LYS A 125 31.05 58.87 12.69
C LYS A 125 31.22 59.43 14.11
N GLY A 126 32.46 59.45 14.62
CA GLY A 126 32.84 60.08 15.90
C GLY A 126 33.13 59.11 17.05
N LEU A 127 32.58 57.89 17.03
CA LEU A 127 32.71 56.93 18.15
C LEU A 127 33.76 55.83 17.98
N GLY A 128 34.40 55.72 16.81
CA GLY A 128 35.40 54.66 16.54
C GLY A 128 34.86 53.22 16.47
N ARG A 129 33.54 53.01 16.63
CA ARG A 129 32.89 51.69 16.56
C ARG A 129 32.43 51.34 15.14
N ALA A 130 32.15 50.06 14.90
CA ALA A 130 31.51 49.59 13.67
C ALA A 130 30.16 50.32 13.42
N ARG A 131 29.83 50.54 12.14
CA ARG A 131 28.63 51.28 11.74
C ARG A 131 27.41 50.38 11.75
N HIS A 132 26.38 50.74 12.50
CA HIS A 132 25.12 50.00 12.53
C HIS A 132 23.90 50.89 12.34
N GLY A 133 22.91 50.37 11.63
CA GLY A 133 21.63 51.05 11.38
C GLY A 133 20.55 50.75 12.41
N SER A 134 20.51 49.54 12.95
CA SER A 134 19.52 49.09 13.94
C SER A 134 20.09 48.01 14.83
N ILE A 135 19.63 47.97 16.10
CA ILE A 135 19.94 46.89 17.05
C ILE A 135 19.28 45.55 16.69
N ARG A 136 18.27 45.55 15.80
CA ARG A 136 17.56 44.34 15.35
C ARG A 136 18.27 43.60 14.20
N SER A 137 19.43 44.10 13.78
CA SER A 137 20.21 43.45 12.73
C SER A 137 20.63 42.05 13.20
N PRO A 138 20.65 41.05 12.31
CA PRO A 138 21.11 39.68 12.61
C PRO A 138 22.50 39.59 13.23
N LEU A 139 23.35 40.62 13.02
CA LEU A 139 24.69 40.69 13.60
C LEU A 139 24.64 40.94 15.13
N PHE A 140 23.54 41.47 15.65
CA PHE A 140 23.37 41.70 17.08
C PHE A 140 22.69 40.50 17.75
N ARG A 141 23.06 40.26 19.01
CA ARG A 141 22.35 39.32 19.88
C ARG A 141 20.91 39.78 20.07
N GLY A 142 19.96 38.88 19.85
CA GLY A 142 18.52 39.20 19.89
C GLY A 142 17.99 39.91 18.64
N GLY A 143 18.82 40.05 17.60
CA GLY A 143 18.39 40.50 16.27
C GLY A 143 17.55 39.46 15.54
N GLY A 144 16.98 39.84 14.39
CA GLY A 144 16.21 38.93 13.55
C GLY A 144 17.07 37.89 12.84
N VAL A 145 16.47 36.77 12.45
CA VAL A 145 17.14 35.71 11.67
C VAL A 145 17.19 36.11 10.19
N ILE A 146 18.33 35.90 9.51
CA ILE A 146 18.50 36.23 8.07
C ILE A 146 17.79 35.22 7.17
N HIS A 147 18.23 33.97 7.24
CA HIS A 147 17.70 32.86 6.45
C HIS A 147 17.13 31.84 7.41
N GLY A 148 15.92 32.10 7.88
CA GLY A 148 15.18 31.16 8.71
C GLY A 148 13.91 30.70 8.01
N PRO A 149 13.26 29.65 8.53
CA PRO A 149 12.01 29.16 7.98
C PRO A 149 10.92 30.24 8.05
N ARG A 150 10.18 30.36 6.96
CA ARG A 150 9.00 31.22 6.83
C ARG A 150 7.75 30.35 6.77
N SER A 151 6.83 30.61 7.68
CA SER A 151 5.57 29.87 7.85
C SER A 151 4.37 30.67 7.36
N PRO A 152 3.30 30.02 6.87
CA PRO A 152 3.22 28.58 6.59
C PRO A 152 3.85 28.22 5.23
N LYS A 153 4.67 27.17 5.20
CA LYS A 153 5.21 26.63 3.94
C LYS A 153 4.60 25.27 3.65
N THR A 154 3.85 25.19 2.55
CA THR A 154 3.27 23.95 2.04
C THR A 154 4.24 23.29 1.05
N TYR A 155 4.27 21.95 1.04
CA TYR A 155 5.04 21.15 0.08
C TYR A 155 4.12 20.40 -0.90
N PHE A 156 2.92 20.95 -1.11
CA PHE A 156 1.89 20.34 -1.91
C PHE A 156 2.26 20.34 -3.41
N PHE A 157 2.18 19.16 -4.02
CA PHE A 157 2.17 18.99 -5.47
C PHE A 157 1.35 17.74 -5.80
N MET A 158 0.78 17.70 -7.01
CA MET A 158 0.01 16.55 -7.48
C MET A 158 0.83 15.73 -8.47
N LEU A 159 1.00 14.44 -8.17
CA LEU A 159 1.63 13.50 -9.11
C LEU A 159 0.64 13.15 -10.23
N PRO A 160 1.08 13.09 -11.51
CA PRO A 160 0.24 12.67 -12.62
C PRO A 160 -0.50 11.37 -12.31
N PHE A 161 -1.77 11.31 -12.72
CA PHE A 161 -2.66 10.23 -12.34
C PHE A 161 -2.12 8.84 -12.72
N TYR A 162 -1.65 8.65 -13.97
CA TYR A 162 -1.12 7.36 -14.42
C TYR A 162 0.22 6.99 -13.77
N LYS A 163 1.02 7.96 -13.29
CA LYS A 163 2.19 7.66 -12.46
C LYS A 163 1.78 7.09 -11.08
N ARG A 164 0.63 7.51 -10.54
CA ARG A 164 0.08 6.95 -9.29
C ARG A 164 -0.43 5.53 -9.49
N VAL A 165 -1.16 5.27 -10.57
CA VAL A 165 -1.63 3.92 -10.94
C VAL A 165 -0.46 2.98 -11.22
N LEU A 166 0.56 3.44 -11.94
CA LEU A 166 1.77 2.67 -12.20
C LEU A 166 2.53 2.33 -10.90
N GLY A 167 2.54 3.25 -9.92
CA GLY A 167 3.10 2.99 -8.60
C GLY A 167 2.39 1.85 -7.88
N LEU A 168 1.05 1.87 -7.86
CA LEU A 168 0.22 0.85 -7.22
C LEU A 168 0.41 -0.54 -7.87
N THR A 169 0.30 -0.62 -9.19
CA THR A 169 0.49 -1.87 -9.95
C THR A 169 1.90 -2.42 -9.81
N SER A 170 2.93 -1.54 -9.85
CA SER A 170 4.32 -1.95 -9.61
C SER A 170 4.50 -2.52 -8.20
N THR A 171 3.92 -1.89 -7.16
CA THR A 171 4.01 -2.44 -5.80
C THR A 171 3.28 -3.76 -5.62
N LEU A 172 2.09 -3.92 -6.21
CA LEU A 172 1.35 -5.19 -6.15
C LEU A 172 2.12 -6.31 -6.85
N SER A 173 2.72 -6.00 -8.01
CA SER A 173 3.56 -6.93 -8.75
C SER A 173 4.82 -7.32 -7.96
N ILE A 174 5.44 -6.39 -7.23
CA ILE A 174 6.57 -6.69 -6.33
C ILE A 174 6.13 -7.61 -5.19
N LYS A 175 5.03 -7.29 -4.50
CA LYS A 175 4.52 -8.12 -3.40
C LYS A 175 4.21 -9.54 -3.86
N HIS A 176 3.62 -9.68 -5.04
CA HIS A 176 3.38 -10.99 -5.63
C HIS A 176 4.67 -11.72 -6.00
N ALA A 177 5.63 -11.04 -6.62
CA ALA A 177 6.92 -11.63 -7.02
C ALA A 177 7.83 -11.99 -5.84
N GLN A 178 7.61 -11.39 -4.66
CA GLN A 178 8.35 -11.67 -3.42
C GLN A 178 7.70 -12.74 -2.55
N ASP A 179 6.57 -13.32 -2.98
CA ASP A 179 5.72 -14.22 -2.19
C ASP A 179 5.15 -13.58 -0.90
N ASP A 180 5.09 -12.24 -0.85
CA ASP A 180 4.55 -11.46 0.28
C ASP A 180 3.04 -11.16 0.15
N LEU A 181 2.45 -11.52 -1.00
CA LEU A 181 1.03 -11.34 -1.32
C LEU A 181 0.27 -12.65 -1.07
N HIS A 182 -0.63 -12.63 -0.09
CA HIS A 182 -1.53 -13.73 0.20
C HIS A 182 -2.97 -13.37 -0.17
N ILE A 183 -3.71 -14.32 -0.74
CA ILE A 183 -5.12 -14.13 -1.08
C ILE A 183 -5.94 -15.06 -0.20
N VAL A 184 -6.97 -14.50 0.40
CA VAL A 184 -7.86 -15.21 1.32
C VAL A 184 -9.29 -15.18 0.76
N ASP A 185 -10.06 -16.22 1.04
CA ASP A 185 -11.49 -16.25 0.70
C ASP A 185 -12.26 -15.11 1.39
N ASN A 186 -12.32 -15.13 2.74
CA ASN A 186 -13.03 -14.14 3.56
C ASN A 186 -12.22 -13.78 4.83
N LEU A 187 -12.46 -12.59 5.40
CA LEU A 187 -11.84 -12.13 6.66
C LEU A 187 -12.58 -12.59 7.93
N GLU A 188 -13.37 -13.66 7.84
CA GLU A 188 -14.05 -14.21 9.00
C GLU A 188 -13.08 -15.05 9.85
N ILE A 189 -13.08 -14.77 11.16
CA ILE A 189 -12.22 -15.43 12.15
C ILE A 189 -13.13 -16.08 13.19
N PRO A 190 -12.82 -17.30 13.70
CA PRO A 190 -13.67 -18.00 14.66
C PRO A 190 -13.78 -17.31 16.01
N THR A 191 -12.76 -16.52 16.40
CA THR A 191 -12.62 -15.94 17.74
C THR A 191 -12.26 -14.46 17.66
N GLU A 192 -12.64 -13.68 18.66
CA GLU A 192 -12.31 -12.24 18.79
C GLU A 192 -10.92 -12.00 19.41
N ASP A 193 -10.19 -13.07 19.74
CA ASP A 193 -8.92 -13.02 20.47
C ASP A 193 -7.75 -12.58 19.59
N HIS A 194 -6.99 -11.58 20.05
CA HIS A 194 -5.80 -11.09 19.34
C HIS A 194 -4.71 -12.18 19.20
N LYS A 195 -4.60 -13.09 20.18
CA LYS A 195 -3.60 -14.15 20.18
C LYS A 195 -3.78 -15.09 19.00
N PHE A 196 -5.02 -15.38 18.63
CA PHE A 196 -5.31 -16.21 17.47
C PHE A 196 -4.71 -15.61 16.18
N LEU A 197 -4.79 -14.29 16.01
CA LEU A 197 -4.16 -13.61 14.87
C LEU A 197 -2.65 -13.66 14.93
N GLU A 198 -2.05 -13.44 16.10
CA GLU A 198 -0.58 -13.51 16.28
C GLU A 198 -0.06 -14.93 15.99
N ASP A 199 -0.73 -15.95 16.52
CA ASP A 199 -0.41 -17.36 16.29
C ASP A 199 -0.55 -17.71 14.80
N LEU A 200 -1.61 -17.25 14.14
CA LEU A 200 -1.83 -17.46 12.70
C LEU A 200 -0.70 -16.83 11.87
N VAL A 201 -0.32 -15.58 12.17
CA VAL A 201 0.77 -14.88 11.47
C VAL A 201 2.11 -15.60 11.69
N GLN A 202 2.35 -16.09 12.90
CA GLN A 202 3.57 -16.79 13.26
C GLN A 202 3.65 -18.18 12.60
N GLU A 203 2.58 -18.97 12.64
CA GLU A 203 2.54 -20.31 12.05
C GLU A 203 2.76 -20.27 10.53
N ARG A 204 2.17 -19.28 9.85
CA ARG A 204 2.27 -19.09 8.39
C ARG A 204 3.53 -18.35 7.95
N ASN A 205 4.32 -17.86 8.89
CA ASN A 205 5.52 -17.06 8.63
C ASN A 205 5.27 -15.81 7.78
N TRP A 206 4.16 -15.11 8.01
CA TRP A 206 3.79 -13.86 7.31
C TRP A 206 4.62 -12.63 7.71
N GLY A 207 5.76 -12.84 8.39
CA GLY A 207 6.66 -11.78 8.80
C GLY A 207 6.17 -10.98 10.01
N MET A 208 6.76 -9.81 10.20
CA MET A 208 6.60 -8.95 11.39
C MET A 208 5.36 -8.06 11.32
N SER A 209 4.83 -7.79 10.13
CA SER A 209 3.73 -6.84 9.95
C SER A 209 2.87 -7.22 8.76
N VAL A 210 1.56 -7.17 8.97
CA VAL A 210 0.55 -7.67 8.03
C VAL A 210 -0.47 -6.59 7.74
N LEU A 211 -0.81 -6.42 6.47
CA LEU A 211 -1.89 -5.53 6.03
C LEU A 211 -3.02 -6.35 5.43
N PHE A 212 -4.17 -6.39 6.11
CA PHE A 212 -5.39 -7.01 5.61
C PHE A 212 -6.23 -5.98 4.84
N ILE A 213 -6.69 -6.36 3.65
CA ILE A 213 -7.51 -5.51 2.80
C ILE A 213 -8.80 -6.21 2.42
N ASP A 214 -9.91 -5.50 2.61
CA ASP A 214 -11.24 -5.96 2.26
C ASP A 214 -12.01 -4.96 1.41
N ASP A 215 -13.04 -5.44 0.73
CA ASP A 215 -13.91 -4.59 -0.07
C ASP A 215 -14.90 -3.77 0.78
N LEU A 216 -15.42 -4.38 1.84
CA LEU A 216 -16.48 -3.80 2.65
C LEU A 216 -15.95 -2.69 3.55
N ASP A 217 -16.76 -1.63 3.71
CA ASP A 217 -16.53 -0.59 4.72
C ASP A 217 -16.69 -1.15 6.13
N ILE A 218 -17.67 -2.04 6.31
CA ILE A 218 -17.97 -2.70 7.57
C ILE A 218 -17.35 -4.09 7.52
N MET A 219 -16.19 -4.22 8.14
CA MET A 219 -15.48 -5.48 8.29
C MET A 219 -16.10 -6.34 9.40
N PRO A 220 -15.87 -7.67 9.40
CA PRO A 220 -16.42 -8.55 10.43
C PRO A 220 -15.93 -8.16 11.84
N LYS A 221 -16.81 -8.30 12.83
CA LYS A 221 -16.55 -7.88 14.22
C LYS A 221 -15.31 -8.57 14.81
N ASN A 222 -15.13 -9.85 14.53
CA ASN A 222 -14.08 -10.65 15.17
C ASN A 222 -12.69 -10.16 14.77
N ILE A 223 -12.45 -9.94 13.47
CA ILE A 223 -11.14 -9.46 13.00
C ILE A 223 -10.88 -8.01 13.41
N THR A 224 -11.91 -7.17 13.43
CA THR A 224 -11.75 -5.75 13.82
C THR A 224 -11.36 -5.61 15.27
N VAL A 225 -12.00 -6.34 16.19
CA VAL A 225 -11.65 -6.36 17.61
C VAL A 225 -10.26 -6.98 17.83
N ALA A 226 -9.95 -8.07 17.13
CA ALA A 226 -8.64 -8.73 17.27
C ALA A 226 -7.49 -7.85 16.77
N ALA A 227 -7.66 -7.19 15.61
CA ALA A 227 -6.63 -6.35 14.99
C ALA A 227 -6.44 -5.01 15.72
N ASP A 228 -7.49 -4.40 16.30
CA ASP A 228 -7.37 -3.11 17.00
C ASP A 228 -6.40 -3.15 18.19
N ASN A 229 -6.29 -4.32 18.84
CA ASN A 229 -5.33 -4.55 19.92
C ASN A 229 -3.87 -4.62 19.43
N ILE A 230 -3.64 -4.94 18.14
CA ILE A 230 -2.33 -5.26 17.58
C ILE A 230 -1.82 -4.12 16.69
N LYS A 231 -0.68 -3.52 17.01
CA LYS A 231 -0.16 -2.35 16.25
C LYS A 231 0.45 -2.67 14.88
N HIS A 232 0.94 -3.89 14.70
CA HIS A 232 1.66 -4.31 13.49
C HIS A 232 0.76 -5.05 12.48
N ILE A 233 -0.48 -5.34 12.86
CA ILE A 233 -1.53 -5.88 11.98
C ILE A 233 -2.53 -4.76 11.75
N ASN A 234 -2.74 -4.36 10.50
CA ASN A 234 -3.67 -3.30 10.17
C ASN A 234 -4.74 -3.79 9.20
N LEU A 235 -5.95 -3.27 9.36
CA LEU A 235 -7.08 -3.47 8.46
C LEU A 235 -7.30 -2.21 7.63
N MET A 236 -7.52 -2.37 6.33
CA MET A 236 -7.82 -1.25 5.42
C MET A 236 -8.85 -1.65 4.36
N PRO A 237 -9.79 -0.77 3.99
CA PRO A 237 -10.66 -1.04 2.85
C PRO A 237 -9.92 -0.81 1.52
N VAL A 238 -10.39 -1.42 0.43
CA VAL A 238 -9.78 -1.35 -0.91
C VAL A 238 -9.52 0.08 -1.39
N TYR A 239 -10.44 1.02 -1.16
CA TYR A 239 -10.26 2.42 -1.61
C TYR A 239 -9.17 3.17 -0.83
N GLY A 240 -8.79 2.68 0.35
CA GLY A 240 -7.68 3.21 1.15
C GLY A 240 -6.31 2.70 0.72
N LEU A 241 -6.25 1.74 -0.21
CA LEU A 241 -5.02 1.09 -0.64
C LEU A 241 -4.03 2.10 -1.20
N ASN A 242 -2.80 2.08 -0.66
CA ASN A 242 -1.79 3.06 -1.00
C ASN A 242 -0.38 2.45 -0.98
N VAL A 243 0.51 3.01 -1.82
CA VAL A 243 1.91 2.57 -1.96
C VAL A 243 2.67 2.57 -0.63
N TYR A 244 2.54 3.62 0.17
CA TYR A 244 3.25 3.75 1.45
C TYR A 244 2.89 2.64 2.46
N SER A 245 1.60 2.36 2.64
CA SER A 245 1.10 1.30 3.53
C SER A 245 1.54 -0.07 3.04
N MET A 246 1.49 -0.34 1.73
CA MET A 246 1.95 -1.61 1.18
C MET A 246 3.45 -1.86 1.43
N LEU A 247 4.28 -0.82 1.38
CA LEU A 247 5.71 -0.93 1.67
C LEU A 247 6.03 -0.95 3.18
N LYS A 248 5.18 -0.31 3.99
CA LYS A 248 5.35 -0.29 5.45
C LYS A 248 5.15 -1.69 6.05
N HIS A 249 4.27 -2.49 5.47
CA HIS A 249 3.98 -3.86 5.92
C HIS A 249 4.78 -4.87 5.10
N GLU A 250 5.21 -5.95 5.75
CA GLU A 250 5.95 -7.04 5.08
C GLU A 250 5.01 -7.87 4.22
N THR A 251 3.88 -8.30 4.77
CA THR A 251 2.89 -9.07 4.02
C THR A 251 1.61 -8.29 3.75
N LEU A 252 1.01 -8.60 2.62
CA LEU A 252 -0.23 -8.02 2.16
C LEU A 252 -1.24 -9.14 1.92
N VAL A 253 -2.38 -9.07 2.61
CA VAL A 253 -3.44 -10.05 2.55
C VAL A 253 -4.67 -9.42 1.90
N LEU A 254 -5.11 -9.95 0.76
CA LEU A 254 -6.30 -9.50 0.04
C LEU A 254 -7.43 -10.52 0.15
N THR A 255 -8.67 -10.07 0.34
CA THR A 255 -9.82 -10.94 0.06
C THR A 255 -10.03 -11.15 -1.43
N LEU A 256 -10.72 -12.23 -1.82
CA LEU A 256 -11.13 -12.46 -3.21
C LEU A 256 -11.90 -11.27 -3.77
N ALA A 257 -12.87 -10.74 -3.00
CA ALA A 257 -13.64 -9.56 -3.37
C ALA A 257 -12.75 -8.32 -3.56
N ALA A 258 -11.75 -8.13 -2.70
CA ALA A 258 -10.81 -7.03 -2.83
C ALA A 258 -9.97 -7.13 -4.12
N VAL A 259 -9.49 -8.32 -4.47
CA VAL A 259 -8.73 -8.55 -5.71
C VAL A 259 -9.57 -8.17 -6.93
N GLU A 260 -10.81 -8.65 -7.01
CA GLU A 260 -11.72 -8.38 -8.13
C GLU A 260 -11.97 -6.88 -8.31
N LYS A 261 -12.21 -6.14 -7.23
CA LYS A 261 -12.45 -4.70 -7.30
C LYS A 261 -11.19 -3.91 -7.64
N ILE A 262 -10.03 -4.30 -7.13
CA ILE A 262 -8.75 -3.68 -7.49
C ILE A 262 -8.52 -3.81 -8.99
N GLU A 263 -8.68 -5.02 -9.53
CA GLU A 263 -8.50 -5.28 -10.96
C GLU A 263 -9.53 -4.50 -11.79
N GLU A 264 -10.81 -4.53 -11.42
CA GLU A 264 -11.85 -3.79 -12.14
C GLU A 264 -11.51 -2.30 -12.24
N LYS A 265 -11.13 -1.67 -11.12
CA LYS A 265 -10.85 -0.22 -11.07
C LYS A 265 -9.60 0.16 -11.86
N ILE A 266 -8.53 -0.63 -11.74
CA ILE A 266 -7.28 -0.34 -12.45
C ILE A 266 -7.46 -0.56 -13.95
N LEU A 267 -8.05 -1.69 -14.36
CA LEU A 267 -8.28 -2.00 -15.77
C LEU A 267 -9.22 -1.00 -16.43
N PHE A 268 -10.30 -0.63 -15.74
CA PHE A 268 -11.21 0.43 -16.23
C PHE A 268 -10.44 1.70 -16.59
N GLN A 269 -9.49 2.10 -15.75
CA GLN A 269 -8.75 3.34 -15.93
C GLN A 269 -7.62 3.26 -16.97
N LEU A 270 -7.02 2.08 -17.16
CA LEU A 270 -6.04 1.82 -18.22
C LEU A 270 -6.69 1.82 -19.61
N HIS A 271 -7.88 1.24 -19.74
CA HIS A 271 -8.60 1.13 -21.03
C HIS A 271 -9.64 2.24 -21.26
N ARG A 272 -9.63 3.28 -20.44
CA ARG A 272 -10.57 4.40 -20.52
C ARG A 272 -10.35 5.26 -21.77
N SER A 273 -11.35 5.37 -22.65
CA SER A 273 -11.27 6.16 -23.89
C SER A 273 -11.51 7.67 -23.69
N ASP A 274 -12.34 8.06 -22.73
CA ASP A 274 -12.74 9.45 -22.46
C ASP A 274 -11.73 10.23 -21.60
N ASN A 275 -10.55 9.67 -21.35
CA ASN A 275 -9.53 10.26 -20.48
C ASN A 275 -9.15 11.69 -20.91
N LEU A 276 -9.04 11.98 -22.21
CA LEU A 276 -8.75 13.32 -22.71
C LEU A 276 -9.85 14.34 -22.34
N HIS A 277 -11.11 13.94 -22.47
CA HIS A 277 -12.26 14.77 -22.12
C HIS A 277 -12.38 14.99 -20.60
N VAL A 278 -12.06 13.98 -19.80
CA VAL A 278 -12.05 14.10 -18.34
C VAL A 278 -10.90 14.98 -17.88
N ALA A 279 -9.71 14.80 -18.46
CA ALA A 279 -8.51 15.56 -18.10
C ALA A 279 -8.60 17.03 -18.51
N SER A 280 -9.30 17.37 -19.60
CA SER A 280 -9.46 18.75 -20.05
C SER A 280 -10.09 19.67 -18.98
N LYS A 281 -11.00 19.14 -18.15
CA LYS A 281 -11.60 19.88 -17.02
C LYS A 281 -10.57 20.32 -15.98
N PHE A 282 -9.45 19.60 -15.87
CA PHE A 282 -8.42 19.81 -14.85
C PHE A 282 -7.16 20.49 -15.39
N ASN A 283 -7.03 20.61 -16.71
CA ASN A 283 -6.01 21.44 -17.33
C ASN A 283 -6.43 22.91 -17.15
N LEU A 284 -6.00 23.52 -16.05
CA LEU A 284 -5.95 24.98 -15.98
C LEU A 284 -5.07 25.45 -17.14
N ASN A 285 -5.57 26.39 -17.95
CA ASN A 285 -4.78 27.07 -18.98
C ASN A 285 -3.57 27.73 -18.29
N GLN A 286 -2.47 26.99 -18.18
CA GLN A 286 -1.16 27.54 -17.85
C GLN A 286 -0.67 28.21 -19.14
N GLN A 287 -1.21 29.41 -19.41
CA GLN A 287 -0.59 30.39 -20.29
C GLN A 287 0.52 31.10 -19.53
#